data_AF-A0A7C9JS60-F1
#
_entry.id   AF-A0A7C9JS60-F1
#
_cell.length_a   1.000
_cell.length_b   1.000
_cell.length_c   1.000
_cell.angle_alpha   90.00
_cell.angle_beta   90.00
_cell.angle_gamma   90.00
#
_symmetry.space_group_name_H-M   'P 1'
#
loop_
_entity.id
_entity.type
_entity.pdbx_description
1 polymer ?
#
loop_
_entity_poly.entity_id
_entity_poly.type
_entity_poly.pdbx_seq_one_letter_code
_entity_poly.pdbx_strand_id
1 'polypeptide(L)'
;MLFSSALIDYDYIMGLIARFSQEESGKQSMSRAQLVNMLSASSNLMEERDDIVAYINSLQAGEGLSEHAIRDGYQAFKAQKADGQISELAARHGLQADMLKDFVDAIFDRMIFDGERLSDLFEPLELGWKARSKAELALMEELVPFLKKQAQGREISGLAAYE
;
A
#
# COMPACT_ATOMS: atom_id res chain seq x y z
N MET A 1 26.88 -29.06 -3.65
CA MET A 1 26.41 -27.82 -4.31
C MET A 1 26.13 -26.81 -3.22
N LEU A 2 26.77 -25.65 -3.22
CA LEU A 2 26.60 -24.62 -2.18
C LEU A 2 26.34 -23.28 -2.84
N PHE A 3 25.08 -23.05 -3.21
CA PHE A 3 24.52 -21.71 -3.26
C PHE A 3 23.29 -21.77 -2.38
N SER A 4 23.48 -21.48 -1.08
CA SER A 4 22.37 -21.07 -0.23
C SER A 4 22.00 -19.69 -0.73
N SER A 5 21.10 -19.62 -1.73
CA SER A 5 20.38 -18.37 -1.97
C SER A 5 19.60 -18.16 -0.69
N ALA A 6 20.11 -17.32 0.21
CA ALA A 6 19.29 -16.79 1.29
C ALA A 6 18.10 -16.15 0.58
N LEU A 7 16.94 -16.82 0.65
CA LEU A 7 15.70 -16.24 0.20
C LEU A 7 15.59 -14.95 1.02
N ILE A 8 15.70 -13.81 0.33
CA ILE A 8 15.39 -12.53 0.93
C ILE A 8 13.87 -12.56 1.14
N ASP A 9 13.50 -13.05 2.32
CA ASP A 9 12.13 -13.09 2.79
C ASP A 9 11.83 -11.79 3.56
N TYR A 10 10.54 -11.51 3.72
CA TYR A 10 10.01 -10.37 4.45
C TYR A 10 10.63 -10.25 5.85
N ASP A 11 10.78 -11.38 6.55
CA ASP A 11 11.37 -11.42 7.89
C ASP A 11 12.84 -10.99 7.91
N TYR A 12 13.61 -11.40 6.89
CA TYR A 12 15.01 -11.04 6.77
C TYR A 12 15.18 -9.54 6.51
N ILE A 13 14.31 -8.95 5.67
CA ILE A 13 14.30 -7.50 5.43
C ILE A 13 13.96 -6.71 6.69
N MET A 14 12.93 -7.13 7.43
CA MET A 14 12.53 -6.44 8.67
C MET A 14 13.63 -6.48 9.72
N GLY A 15 14.32 -7.62 9.87
CA GLY A 15 15.48 -7.76 10.74
C GLY A 15 16.64 -6.83 10.35
N LEU A 16 16.90 -6.66 9.05
CA LEU A 16 17.93 -5.74 8.58
C LEU A 16 17.58 -4.26 8.82
N ILE A 17 16.31 -3.89 8.64
CA ILE A 17 15.83 -2.52 8.94
C ILE A 17 15.95 -2.24 10.45
N ALA A 18 15.64 -3.22 11.31
CA ALA A 18 15.80 -3.09 12.75
C ALA A 18 17.26 -2.87 13.15
N ARG A 19 18.19 -3.63 12.55
CA ARG A 19 19.63 -3.43 12.78
C ARG A 19 20.10 -2.04 12.33
N PHE A 20 19.60 -1.54 11.21
CA PHE A 20 19.86 -0.17 10.77
C PHE A 20 19.35 0.89 11.76
N SER A 21 18.18 0.67 12.38
CA SER A 21 17.63 1.58 13.39
C SER A 21 18.42 1.53 14.71
N GLN A 22 19.01 0.39 15.07
CA GLN A 22 19.72 0.17 16.34
C GLN A 22 21.18 0.61 16.36
N GLU A 23 21.85 0.70 15.21
CA GLU A 23 23.27 1.03 15.16
C GLU A 23 23.49 2.55 15.22
N GLU A 24 24.13 3.04 16.30
CA GLU A 24 24.67 4.40 16.34
C GLU A 24 25.71 4.58 15.23
N SER A 25 25.73 5.76 14.61
CA SER A 25 26.57 6.08 13.45
C SER A 25 28.08 5.91 13.74
N GLY A 26 28.60 4.70 13.60
CA GLY A 26 29.97 4.40 14.06
C GLY A 26 30.47 2.99 13.74
N LYS A 27 30.96 2.82 12.50
CA LYS A 27 31.72 1.67 11.94
C LYS A 27 30.91 0.38 11.68
N GLN A 28 30.85 0.03 10.39
CA GLN A 28 30.21 -1.16 9.81
C GLN A 28 28.67 -1.21 9.81
N SER A 29 28.01 -0.05 9.87
CA SER A 29 26.57 0.02 9.67
C SER A 29 26.17 -0.18 8.21
N MET A 30 25.14 -1.00 7.99
CA MET A 30 24.49 -1.16 6.70
C MET A 30 23.86 0.18 6.30
N SER A 31 24.37 0.84 5.27
CA SER A 31 23.83 2.13 4.87
C SER A 31 22.45 1.98 4.26
N ARG A 32 21.62 3.03 4.37
CA ARG A 32 20.31 3.12 3.71
C ARG A 32 20.38 2.71 2.23
N ALA A 33 21.42 3.16 1.52
CA ALA A 33 21.64 2.81 0.11
C ALA A 33 21.92 1.32 -0.11
N GLN A 34 22.62 0.66 0.82
CA GLN A 34 22.88 -0.78 0.73
C GLN A 34 21.61 -1.61 0.97
N LEU A 35 20.73 -1.19 1.88
CA LEU A 35 19.41 -1.83 2.08
C LEU A 35 18.55 -1.72 0.82
N VAL A 36 18.47 -0.53 0.23
CA VAL A 36 17.70 -0.28 -1.02
C VAL A 36 18.26 -1.10 -2.18
N ASN A 37 19.58 -1.18 -2.33
CA ASN A 37 20.22 -1.99 -3.38
C ASN A 37 19.93 -3.48 -3.20
N MET A 38 19.92 -3.97 -1.97
CA MET A 38 19.62 -5.38 -1.68
C MET A 38 18.15 -5.72 -1.96
N LEU A 39 17.23 -4.83 -1.58
CA LEU A 39 15.80 -4.94 -1.94
C LEU A 39 15.61 -4.95 -3.45
N SER A 40 16.34 -4.10 -4.17
CA SER A 40 16.27 -4.02 -5.64
C SER A 40 16.77 -5.28 -6.35
N ALA A 41 17.61 -6.08 -5.69
CA ALA A 41 18.09 -7.36 -6.20
C ALA A 41 17.17 -8.55 -5.87
N SER A 42 16.14 -8.35 -5.03
CA SER A 42 15.19 -9.41 -4.65
C SER A 42 13.97 -9.41 -5.56
N SER A 43 13.77 -10.50 -6.32
CA SER A 43 12.58 -10.70 -7.16
C SER A 43 11.29 -10.87 -6.36
N ASN A 44 11.39 -11.41 -5.15
CA ASN A 44 10.23 -11.82 -4.34
C ASN A 44 9.51 -10.63 -3.69
N LEU A 45 10.09 -9.44 -3.74
CA LEU A 45 9.55 -8.22 -3.12
C LEU A 45 9.30 -7.12 -4.15
N MET A 46 9.27 -7.42 -5.46
CA MET A 46 9.17 -6.39 -6.50
C MET A 46 7.93 -5.49 -6.34
N GLU A 47 6.78 -6.04 -5.92
CA GLU A 47 5.54 -5.27 -5.72
C GLU A 47 5.59 -4.39 -4.46
N GLU A 48 6.25 -4.85 -3.40
CA GLU A 48 6.37 -4.14 -2.12
C GLU A 48 7.62 -3.25 -2.03
N ARG A 49 8.55 -3.38 -2.97
CA ARG A 49 9.87 -2.72 -2.93
C ARG A 49 9.73 -1.23 -2.70
N ASP A 50 8.88 -0.58 -3.48
CA ASP A 50 8.75 0.88 -3.44
C ASP A 50 8.15 1.35 -2.09
N ASP A 51 7.30 0.54 -1.47
CA ASP A 51 6.71 0.82 -0.16
C ASP A 51 7.75 0.61 0.95
N ILE A 52 8.55 -0.47 0.90
CA ILE A 52 9.64 -0.72 1.84
C ILE A 52 10.72 0.38 1.74
N VAL A 53 11.09 0.79 0.53
CA VAL A 53 12.07 1.87 0.30
C VAL A 53 11.55 3.19 0.84
N ALA A 54 10.26 3.51 0.62
CA ALA A 54 9.66 4.72 1.17
C ALA A 54 9.65 4.69 2.71
N TYR A 55 9.36 3.54 3.31
CA TYR A 55 9.40 3.38 4.77
C TYR A 55 10.82 3.52 5.33
N ILE A 56 11.81 2.83 4.76
CA ILE A 56 13.22 3.00 5.13
C ILE A 56 13.64 4.47 5.02
N ASN A 57 13.12 5.21 4.05
CA ASN A 57 13.41 6.62 3.89
C ASN A 57 12.82 7.49 5.01
N SER A 58 11.68 7.10 5.58
CA SER A 58 11.06 7.78 6.72
C SER A 58 11.73 7.50 8.06
N LEU A 59 12.43 6.37 8.21
CA LEU A 59 13.08 5.99 9.47
C LEU A 59 14.31 6.84 9.77
N GLN A 60 14.46 7.29 11.01
CA GLN A 60 15.69 7.95 11.47
C GLN A 60 16.71 6.89 11.94
N ALA A 61 17.97 7.08 11.57
CA ALA A 61 19.04 6.20 12.05
C ALA A 61 19.28 6.44 13.55
N GLY A 62 19.42 5.37 14.33
CA GLY A 62 19.69 5.45 15.78
C GLY A 62 18.44 5.55 16.67
N GLU A 63 17.23 5.34 16.15
CA GLU A 63 16.01 5.27 16.97
C GLU A 63 15.93 4.03 17.87
N GLY A 64 16.80 3.03 17.67
CA GLY A 64 16.84 1.85 18.53
C GLY A 64 15.64 0.92 18.37
N LEU A 65 14.92 0.98 17.23
CA LEU A 65 13.68 0.24 17.05
C LEU A 65 13.92 -1.27 17.01
N SER A 66 13.10 -2.01 17.74
CA SER A 66 13.07 -3.47 17.65
C SER A 66 12.46 -3.90 16.31
N GLU A 67 12.72 -5.14 15.90
CA GLU A 67 12.13 -5.69 14.68
C GLU A 67 10.60 -5.69 14.71
N HIS A 68 10.01 -5.93 15.89
CA HIS A 68 8.57 -5.83 16.07
C HIS A 68 8.08 -4.39 15.86
N ALA A 69 8.76 -3.39 16.45
CA ALA A 69 8.41 -1.99 16.25
C ALA A 69 8.56 -1.55 14.79
N ILE A 70 9.59 -2.06 14.08
CA ILE A 70 9.77 -1.83 12.65
C ILE A 70 8.60 -2.40 11.84
N ARG A 71 8.14 -3.61 12.16
CA ARG A 71 6.99 -4.24 11.48
C ARG A 71 5.71 -3.47 11.72
N ASP A 72 5.41 -3.14 12.97
CA ASP A 72 4.20 -2.41 13.34
C ASP A 72 4.20 -1.02 12.70
N GLY A 73 5.34 -0.32 12.74
CA GLY A 73 5.54 0.95 12.06
C GLY A 73 5.38 0.84 10.54
N TYR A 74 5.84 -0.25 9.91
CA TYR A 74 5.66 -0.46 8.47
C TYR A 74 4.20 -0.70 8.10
N GLN A 75 3.46 -1.47 8.91
CA GLN A 75 2.03 -1.66 8.70
C GLN A 75 1.25 -0.35 8.88
N ALA A 76 1.57 0.44 9.90
CA ALA A 76 1.00 1.77 10.10
C ALA A 76 1.34 2.72 8.94
N PHE A 77 2.58 2.68 8.44
CA PHE A 77 3.01 3.46 7.29
C PHE A 77 2.22 3.09 6.02
N LYS A 78 2.03 1.79 5.76
CA LYS A 78 1.21 1.31 4.64
C LYS A 78 -0.24 1.79 4.76
N ALA A 79 -0.83 1.68 5.95
CA ALA A 79 -2.20 2.12 6.21
C ALA A 79 -2.33 3.63 5.97
N GLN A 80 -1.44 4.45 6.54
CA GLN A 80 -1.44 5.89 6.34
C GLN A 80 -1.25 6.28 4.87
N LYS A 81 -0.37 5.57 4.14
CA LYS A 81 -0.18 5.80 2.70
C LYS A 81 -1.44 5.48 1.91
N ALA A 82 -2.10 4.35 2.23
CA ALA A 82 -3.36 3.97 1.60
C ALA A 82 -4.47 5.00 1.86
N ASP A 83 -4.64 5.44 3.11
CA ASP A 83 -5.62 6.45 3.48
C ASP A 83 -5.35 7.80 2.78
N GLY A 84 -4.06 8.18 2.63
CA GLY A 84 -3.65 9.35 1.86
C GLY A 84 -4.02 9.23 0.37
N GLN A 85 -3.75 8.09 -0.25
CA GLN A 85 -4.11 7.83 -1.65
C GLN A 85 -5.63 7.88 -1.87
N ILE A 86 -6.41 7.31 -0.95
CA ILE A 86 -7.88 7.38 -0.98
C ILE A 86 -8.37 8.81 -0.83
N SER A 87 -7.78 9.59 0.09
CA SER A 87 -8.14 11.00 0.28
C SER A 87 -7.86 11.84 -0.96
N GLU A 88 -6.70 11.64 -1.60
CA GLU A 88 -6.36 12.31 -2.85
C GLU A 88 -7.28 11.90 -4.00
N LEU A 89 -7.63 10.61 -4.09
CA LEU A 89 -8.56 10.10 -5.09
C LEU A 89 -9.96 10.70 -4.89
N ALA A 90 -10.47 10.70 -3.66
CA ALA A 90 -11.75 11.32 -3.33
C ALA A 90 -11.78 12.80 -3.73
N ALA A 91 -10.72 13.54 -3.41
CA ALA A 91 -10.60 14.95 -3.78
C ALA A 91 -10.62 15.17 -5.31
N ARG A 92 -9.93 14.32 -6.09
CA ARG A 92 -9.94 14.40 -7.58
C ARG A 92 -11.32 14.17 -8.17
N HIS A 93 -12.13 13.30 -7.54
CA HIS A 93 -13.47 12.94 -8.01
C HIS A 93 -14.60 13.74 -7.34
N GLY A 94 -14.27 14.68 -6.46
CA GLY A 94 -15.26 15.49 -5.73
C GLY A 94 -16.05 14.70 -4.68
N LEU A 95 -15.52 13.56 -4.23
CA LEU A 95 -16.14 12.69 -3.22
C LEU A 95 -15.67 13.05 -1.81
N GLN A 96 -16.47 12.68 -0.82
CA GLN A 96 -16.02 12.72 0.57
C GLN A 96 -15.04 11.58 0.83
N ALA A 97 -13.88 11.90 1.41
CA ALA A 97 -12.82 10.93 1.68
C ALA A 97 -13.31 9.77 2.57
N ASP A 98 -14.08 10.08 3.62
CA ASP A 98 -14.64 9.08 4.53
C ASP A 98 -15.57 8.10 3.81
N MET A 99 -16.44 8.59 2.90
CA MET A 99 -17.33 7.71 2.15
C MET A 99 -16.57 6.78 1.19
N LEU A 100 -15.56 7.31 0.49
CA LEU A 100 -14.73 6.48 -0.39
C LEU A 100 -13.92 5.47 0.42
N LYS A 101 -13.42 5.85 1.59
CA LYS A 101 -12.72 4.96 2.52
C LYS A 101 -13.64 3.83 3.00
N ASP A 102 -14.83 4.16 3.51
CA ASP A 102 -15.80 3.16 3.98
C ASP A 102 -16.20 2.18 2.87
N PHE A 103 -16.32 2.67 1.63
CA PHE A 103 -16.56 1.84 0.46
C PHE A 103 -15.43 0.84 0.22
N VAL A 104 -14.18 1.33 0.23
CA VAL A 104 -12.98 0.50 0.03
C VAL A 104 -12.80 -0.51 1.17
N ASP A 105 -12.99 -0.09 2.41
CA ASP A 105 -12.88 -0.95 3.59
C ASP A 105 -13.93 -2.08 3.52
N ALA A 106 -15.16 -1.77 3.12
CA ALA A 106 -16.20 -2.77 2.93
C ALA A 106 -15.90 -3.79 1.81
N ILE A 107 -15.18 -3.37 0.76
CA ILE A 107 -14.69 -4.30 -0.28
C ILE A 107 -13.70 -5.27 0.35
N PHE A 108 -12.73 -4.80 1.14
CA PHE A 108 -11.70 -5.66 1.74
C PHE A 108 -12.22 -6.56 2.86
N ASP A 109 -13.24 -6.11 3.59
CA ASP A 109 -13.89 -6.92 4.64
C ASP A 109 -14.50 -8.21 4.07
N ARG A 110 -15.05 -8.15 2.85
CA ARG A 110 -15.79 -9.26 2.24
C ARG A 110 -15.14 -9.83 0.99
N MET A 111 -14.11 -9.17 0.46
CA MET A 111 -13.54 -9.40 -0.87
C MET A 111 -14.58 -9.34 -2.00
N ILE A 112 -15.56 -8.44 -1.87
CA ILE A 112 -16.67 -8.29 -2.82
C ILE A 112 -16.81 -6.80 -3.18
N PHE A 113 -16.72 -6.52 -4.47
CA PHE A 113 -17.07 -5.23 -5.04
C PHE A 113 -18.59 -5.13 -5.22
N ASP A 114 -19.16 -4.03 -4.73
CA ASP A 114 -20.59 -3.74 -4.76
C ASP A 114 -20.85 -2.50 -5.63
N GLY A 115 -21.44 -2.71 -6.81
CA GLY A 115 -21.75 -1.64 -7.76
C GLY A 115 -22.89 -0.71 -7.31
N GLU A 116 -23.77 -1.17 -6.43
CA GLU A 116 -24.80 -0.30 -5.86
C GLU A 116 -24.14 0.70 -4.91
N ARG A 117 -23.23 0.23 -4.05
CA ARG A 117 -22.47 1.12 -3.17
C ARG A 117 -21.55 2.09 -3.92
N LEU A 118 -21.03 1.71 -5.09
CA LEU A 118 -20.33 2.65 -5.97
C LEU A 118 -21.27 3.78 -6.41
N SER A 119 -22.50 3.45 -6.78
CA SER A 119 -23.49 4.44 -7.21
C SER A 119 -23.86 5.40 -6.06
N ASP A 120 -23.98 4.87 -4.84
CA ASP A 120 -24.28 5.63 -3.62
C ASP A 120 -23.24 6.72 -3.32
N LEU A 121 -21.95 6.48 -3.63
CA LEU A 121 -20.89 7.48 -3.44
C LEU A 121 -21.17 8.80 -4.17
N PHE A 122 -21.85 8.71 -5.32
CA PHE A 122 -22.12 9.85 -6.19
C PHE A 122 -23.51 10.47 -5.98
N GLU A 123 -24.36 9.89 -5.12
CA GLU A 123 -25.69 10.45 -4.83
C GLU A 123 -25.63 11.91 -4.34
N PRO A 124 -24.73 12.29 -3.41
CA PRO A 124 -24.67 13.67 -2.91
C PRO A 124 -24.26 14.70 -3.97
N LEU A 125 -23.72 14.27 -5.10
CA LEU A 125 -23.34 15.16 -6.20
C LEU A 125 -24.52 15.49 -7.12
N GLU A 126 -25.69 14.88 -6.89
CA GLU A 126 -26.95 15.12 -7.63
C GLU A 126 -26.78 15.06 -9.16
N LEU A 127 -25.85 14.23 -9.62
CA LEU A 127 -25.56 14.06 -11.05
C LEU A 127 -26.70 13.33 -11.74
N GLY A 128 -27.07 13.79 -12.93
CA GLY A 128 -27.94 13.04 -13.83
C GLY A 128 -27.30 11.72 -14.28
N TRP A 129 -28.11 10.70 -14.59
CA TRP A 129 -27.66 9.32 -14.84
C TRP A 129 -26.43 9.21 -15.77
N LYS A 130 -26.41 9.96 -16.89
CA LYS A 130 -25.31 9.92 -17.86
C LYS A 130 -24.02 10.56 -17.34
N ALA A 131 -24.13 11.60 -16.51
CA ALA A 131 -22.97 12.24 -15.89
C ALA A 131 -22.42 11.36 -14.75
N ARG A 132 -23.32 10.74 -13.98
CA ARG A 132 -22.96 9.80 -12.91
C ARG A 132 -22.18 8.60 -13.42
N SER A 133 -22.67 7.89 -14.43
CA SER A 133 -21.97 6.72 -14.98
C SER A 133 -20.57 7.06 -15.53
N LYS A 134 -20.36 8.29 -16.03
CA LYS A 134 -19.03 8.74 -16.46
C LYS A 134 -18.10 8.98 -15.27
N ALA A 135 -18.61 9.56 -14.19
CA ALA A 135 -17.84 9.83 -12.99
C ALA A 135 -17.46 8.52 -12.28
N GLU A 136 -18.40 7.57 -12.20
CA GLU A 136 -18.15 6.21 -11.68
C GLU A 136 -17.05 5.51 -12.48
N LEU A 137 -17.12 5.52 -13.81
CA LEU A 137 -16.09 4.90 -14.65
C LEU A 137 -14.72 5.55 -14.44
N ALA A 138 -14.67 6.89 -14.38
CA ALA A 138 -13.43 7.63 -14.14
C ALA A 138 -12.83 7.31 -12.76
N LEU A 139 -13.65 7.16 -11.72
CA LEU A 139 -13.18 6.71 -10.41
C LEU A 139 -12.60 5.30 -10.50
N MET A 140 -13.29 4.38 -11.18
CA MET A 140 -12.88 2.98 -11.27
C MET A 140 -11.59 2.77 -12.07
N GLU A 141 -11.32 3.59 -13.10
CA GLU A 141 -10.04 3.57 -13.82
C GLU A 141 -8.83 3.79 -12.90
N GLU A 142 -8.98 4.60 -11.85
CA GLU A 142 -7.95 4.85 -10.85
C GLU A 142 -8.03 3.91 -9.64
N LEU A 143 -9.25 3.52 -9.24
CA LEU A 143 -9.48 2.72 -8.03
C LEU A 143 -9.14 1.24 -8.25
N VAL A 144 -9.38 0.67 -9.44
CA VAL A 144 -9.11 -0.75 -9.73
C VAL A 144 -7.62 -1.10 -9.52
N PRO A 145 -6.64 -0.35 -10.08
CA PRO A 145 -5.23 -0.61 -9.82
C PRO A 145 -4.87 -0.53 -8.33
N PHE A 146 -5.45 0.43 -7.60
CA PHE A 146 -5.25 0.57 -6.16
C PHE A 146 -5.78 -0.66 -5.40
N LEU A 147 -7.01 -1.09 -5.69
CA LEU A 147 -7.63 -2.25 -5.06
C LEU A 147 -6.83 -3.53 -5.32
N LYS A 148 -6.37 -3.75 -6.55
CA LYS A 148 -5.51 -4.90 -6.91
C LYS A 148 -4.20 -4.89 -6.13
N LYS A 149 -3.54 -3.72 -6.03
CA LYS A 149 -2.30 -3.58 -5.27
C LYS A 149 -2.51 -3.90 -3.79
N GLN A 150 -3.58 -3.38 -3.17
CA GLN A 150 -3.87 -3.63 -1.76
C GLN A 150 -4.36 -5.06 -1.48
N ALA A 151 -5.01 -5.71 -2.44
CA ALA A 151 -5.44 -7.10 -2.33
C ALA A 151 -4.28 -8.11 -2.35
N GLN A 152 -3.08 -7.70 -2.78
CA GLN A 152 -1.87 -8.54 -2.83
C GLN A 152 -2.12 -9.89 -3.52
N GLY A 153 -2.80 -9.86 -4.68
CA GLY A 153 -3.13 -11.05 -5.46
C GLY A 153 -4.36 -11.83 -5.00
N ARG A 154 -5.03 -11.41 -3.92
CA ARG A 154 -6.36 -11.95 -3.55
C ARG A 154 -7.41 -11.44 -4.55
N GLU A 155 -8.29 -12.33 -4.98
CA GLU A 155 -9.38 -11.99 -5.90
C GLU A 155 -10.47 -11.17 -5.19
N ILE A 156 -10.94 -10.10 -5.83
CA ILE A 156 -12.11 -9.31 -5.42
C ILE A 156 -13.26 -9.67 -6.36
N SER A 157 -14.30 -10.32 -5.84
CA SER A 157 -15.47 -10.69 -6.63
C SER A 157 -16.21 -9.45 -7.15
N GLY A 158 -16.63 -9.46 -8.41
CA GLY A 158 -17.38 -8.34 -9.03
C GLY A 158 -16.52 -7.22 -9.61
N LEU A 159 -15.21 -7.18 -9.29
CA LEU A 159 -14.31 -6.14 -9.81
C LEU A 159 -14.07 -6.27 -11.33
N ALA A 160 -14.18 -7.50 -11.87
CA ALA A 160 -13.96 -7.81 -13.29
C ALA A 160 -14.89 -7.07 -14.27
N ALA A 161 -15.97 -6.44 -13.80
CA ALA A 161 -16.83 -5.60 -14.63
C ALA A 161 -16.14 -4.29 -15.09
N TYR A 162 -15.02 -3.93 -14.47
CA TYR A 162 -14.25 -2.71 -14.73
C TYR A 162 -12.81 -3.00 -15.21
N GLU A 163 -12.57 -4.24 -15.66
CA GLU A 163 -11.31 -4.69 -16.27
C GLU A 163 -11.45 -4.86 -17.79
#